data_AF-A0A6V7KFP3-F1
#
_entry.id   AF-A0A6V7KFP3-F1
#
_cell.length_a   1.000
_cell.length_b   1.000
_cell.length_c   1.000
_cell.angle_alpha   90.00
_cell.angle_beta   90.00
_cell.angle_gamma   90.00
#
_symmetry.space_group_name_H-M   'P 1'
#
loop_
_entity.id
_entity.type
_entity.pdbx_description
1 polymer ?
#
loop_
_entity_poly.entity_id
_entity_poly.type
_entity_poly.pdbx_seq_one_letter_code
_entity_poly.pdbx_strand_id
1 'polypeptide(L)' 'DGGCTCPGDLAKAFGAGADFVMAGGMFAGHDECGGEVIVKDGRKVKLFYGMSSATAMTKHVGSVAEY' A
#
# COMPACT_ATOMS: atom_id res chain seq x y z
N ASP A 1 -7.84 3.11 8.71
CA ASP A 1 -6.91 2.26 7.93
C ASP A 1 -7.15 2.54 6.45
N GLY A 2 -6.10 2.96 5.74
CA GLY A 2 -6.19 3.34 4.34
C GLY A 2 -6.78 4.74 4.10
N GLY A 3 -6.82 5.14 2.83
CA GLY A 3 -7.45 6.39 2.38
C GLY A 3 -6.63 7.67 2.59
N CYS A 4 -5.46 7.60 3.26
CA CYS A 4 -4.60 8.76 3.45
C CYS A 4 -3.69 8.98 2.23
N THR A 5 -3.73 10.19 1.67
CA THR A 5 -2.93 10.56 0.47
C THR A 5 -2.06 11.79 0.70
N CYS A 6 -2.41 12.60 1.70
CA CYS A 6 -1.64 13.77 2.11
C CYS A 6 -1.57 13.86 3.65
N PRO A 7 -0.63 14.65 4.21
CA PRO A 7 -0.49 14.82 5.67
C PRO A 7 -1.78 15.32 6.35
N GLY A 8 -2.60 16.10 5.64
CA GLY A 8 -3.89 16.57 6.14
C GLY A 8 -4.89 15.44 6.40
N ASP A 9 -4.81 14.32 5.69
CA ASP A 9 -5.67 13.16 5.93
C ASP A 9 -5.34 12.48 7.27
N LEU A 10 -4.05 12.46 7.65
CA LEU A 10 -3.63 11.97 8.96
C LEU A 10 -4.17 12.88 10.06
N ALA A 11 -4.04 14.20 9.90
CA ALA A 11 -4.58 15.17 10.86
C ALA A 11 -6.11 15.04 11.02
N LYS A 12 -6.85 14.88 9.92
CA LYS A 12 -8.30 14.62 9.95
C LYS A 12 -8.64 13.30 10.63
N ALA A 13 -7.86 12.24 10.41
CA ALA A 13 -8.10 10.94 11.04
C ALA A 13 -7.94 11.02 12.58
N PHE A 14 -6.88 11.65 13.07
CA PHE A 14 -6.70 11.89 14.50
C PHE A 14 -7.77 12.85 15.06
N GLY A 15 -8.11 13.92 14.31
CA GLY A 15 -9.18 14.84 14.69
C GLY A 15 -10.57 14.18 14.76
N ALA A 16 -10.79 13.11 14.00
CA ALA A 16 -11.98 12.28 14.06
C ALA A 16 -11.96 11.22 15.18
N GLY A 17 -10.89 11.16 15.98
CA GLY A 17 -10.77 10.29 17.15
C GLY A 17 -10.06 8.96 16.92
N ALA A 18 -9.27 8.81 15.84
CA ALA A 18 -8.46 7.61 15.65
C ALA A 18 -7.27 7.58 16.64
N ASP A 19 -7.03 6.46 17.33
CA ASP A 19 -5.81 6.27 18.13
C ASP A 19 -4.57 6.01 17.27
N PHE A 20 -4.77 5.31 16.14
CA PHE A 20 -3.73 4.94 15.20
C PHE A 20 -4.22 5.04 13.76
N VAL A 21 -3.28 5.30 12.84
CA VAL A 21 -3.54 5.34 11.40
C VAL A 21 -2.59 4.38 10.68
N MET A 22 -3.15 3.46 9.89
CA MET A 22 -2.40 2.61 8.98
C MET A 22 -2.45 3.20 7.57
N ALA A 23 -1.29 3.33 6.93
CA ALA A 23 -1.15 3.89 5.59
C ALA A 23 -0.27 2.98 4.71
N GLY A 24 -0.87 2.31 3.73
CA GLY A 24 -0.11 1.49 2.78
C GLY A 24 0.52 2.31 1.65
N GLY A 25 -0.32 2.97 0.84
CA GLY A 25 0.11 3.67 -0.37
C GLY A 25 1.11 4.80 -0.13
N MET A 26 1.05 5.48 1.02
CA MET A 26 2.01 6.54 1.37
C MET A 26 3.43 6.00 1.60
N PHE A 27 3.56 4.78 2.11
CA PHE A 27 4.86 4.17 2.38
C PHE A 27 5.37 3.30 1.25
N ALA A 28 4.50 2.78 0.38
CA ALA A 28 4.84 1.78 -0.64
C ALA A 28 6.00 2.13 -1.59
N GLY A 29 6.32 3.41 -1.77
CA GLY A 29 7.43 3.89 -2.60
C GLY A 29 8.78 4.03 -1.89
N HIS A 30 8.84 3.89 -0.56
CA HIS A 30 10.06 4.12 0.23
C HIS A 30 11.12 3.03 -0.01
N ASP A 31 12.39 3.34 0.24
CA ASP A 31 13.52 2.44 -0.04
C ASP A 31 13.46 1.16 0.81
N GLU A 32 12.93 1.25 2.01
CA GLU A 32 12.73 0.14 2.96
C GLU A 32 11.63 -0.83 2.52
N CYS A 33 10.72 -0.40 1.64
CA CYS A 33 9.67 -1.27 1.11
C CYS A 33 10.24 -2.23 0.05
N GLY A 34 9.88 -3.50 0.17
CA GLY A 34 10.22 -4.52 -0.82
C GLY A 34 9.58 -4.26 -2.19
N GLY A 35 10.06 -5.00 -3.20
CA GLY A 35 9.67 -4.80 -4.60
C GLY A 35 10.68 -3.96 -5.37
N GLU A 36 10.68 -4.15 -6.69
CA GLU A 36 11.67 -3.53 -7.58
C GLU A 36 11.25 -2.10 -7.97
N VAL A 37 12.25 -1.21 -8.03
CA VAL A 37 12.08 0.11 -8.65
C VAL A 37 12.27 -0.04 -10.14
N ILE A 38 11.25 0.30 -10.92
CA ILE A 38 11.31 0.35 -12.38
C ILE A 38 11.24 1.79 -12.86
N VAL A 39 11.77 2.06 -14.05
CA VAL A 39 11.59 3.34 -14.74
C VAL A 39 10.43 3.20 -15.72
N LYS A 40 9.36 3.96 -15.48
CA LYS A 40 8.20 4.04 -16.37
C LYS A 40 7.93 5.50 -16.69
N ASP A 41 7.82 5.83 -17.97
CA ASP A 41 7.58 7.20 -18.46
C ASP A 41 8.58 8.23 -17.89
N GLY A 42 9.86 7.83 -17.80
CA GLY A 42 10.93 8.65 -17.25
C GLY A 42 10.91 8.83 -15.72
N ARG A 43 9.99 8.16 -15.02
CA ARG A 43 9.84 8.26 -13.55
C ARG A 43 10.18 6.92 -12.89
N LYS A 44 10.87 6.98 -11.75
CA LYS A 44 11.07 5.83 -10.88
C LYS A 44 9.75 5.51 -10.17
N VAL A 45 9.29 4.27 -10.27
CA VAL A 45 8.06 3.80 -9.64
C VAL A 45 8.29 2.42 -9.01
N LYS A 46 7.58 2.13 -7.92
CA LYS A 46 7.46 0.79 -7.33
C LYS A 46 6.05 0.26 -7.55
N LEU A 47 5.91 -1.05 -7.75
CA LEU A 47 4.60 -1.70 -7.88
C LEU A 47 3.95 -1.82 -6.49
N PHE A 48 2.79 -1.20 -6.32
CA PHE A 48 1.91 -1.36 -5.16
C PHE A 48 0.59 -1.97 -5.62
N TYR A 49 0.14 -3.04 -4.96
CA TYR A 49 -1.10 -3.74 -5.27
C TYR A 49 -1.83 -4.12 -3.99
N GLY A 50 -3.17 -4.10 -4.04
CA GLY A 50 -4.00 -4.51 -2.90
C GLY A 50 -3.95 -6.02 -2.69
N MET A 51 -4.11 -6.48 -1.45
CA MET A 51 -4.01 -7.91 -1.11
C MET A 51 -5.12 -8.78 -1.72
N SER A 52 -6.25 -8.18 -2.13
CA SER A 52 -7.32 -8.87 -2.87
C SER A 52 -7.20 -8.72 -4.40
N SER A 53 -6.10 -8.17 -4.90
CA SER A 53 -5.86 -8.05 -6.34
C SER A 53 -5.42 -9.38 -6.96
N ALA A 54 -5.64 -9.55 -8.26
CA ALA A 54 -5.11 -10.68 -9.02
C ALA A 54 -3.59 -10.81 -8.85
N THR A 55 -2.85 -9.70 -8.80
CA THR A 55 -1.40 -9.70 -8.56
C THR A 55 -1.03 -10.32 -7.21
N ALA A 56 -1.75 -9.98 -6.14
CA ALA A 56 -1.54 -10.57 -4.83
C ALA A 56 -1.88 -12.06 -4.83
N MET A 57 -3.04 -12.40 -5.38
CA MET A 57 -3.52 -13.78 -5.46
C MET A 57 -2.49 -14.65 -6.20
N THR A 58 -2.07 -14.26 -7.41
CA THR A 58 -1.07 -15.00 -8.21
C THR A 58 0.30 -15.10 -7.52
N LYS A 59 0.78 -14.02 -6.90
CA LYS A 59 2.13 -13.99 -6.29
C LYS A 59 2.21 -14.77 -4.98
N HIS A 60 1.10 -14.83 -4.24
CA HIS A 60 1.02 -15.47 -2.94
C HIS A 60 0.14 -16.73 -2.95
N VAL A 61 -0.10 -17.35 -4.12
CA VAL A 61 -0.80 -18.66 -4.21
C VAL A 61 0.00 -19.70 -3.43
N GLY A 62 -0.43 -19.90 -2.19
CA GLY A 62 0.10 -20.82 -1.22
C GLY A 62 -0.79 -20.69 0.01
N SER A 63 -1.85 -21.49 0.05
CA SER A 63 -2.96 -21.50 1.03
C SER A 63 -4.14 -20.54 0.76
N VAL A 64 -4.68 -20.51 -0.45
CA VAL A 64 -6.14 -20.34 -0.55
C VAL A 64 -6.68 -21.69 -0.07
N ALA A 65 -7.16 -21.75 1.18
CA ALA A 65 -7.83 -22.94 1.67
C ALA A 65 -9.02 -23.21 0.75
N GLU A 66 -9.04 -24.38 0.09
CA GLU A 66 -10.24 -24.83 -0.58
C GLU A 66 -11.32 -25.04 0.49
N TYR A 67 -12.32 -24.16 0.48
CA TYR A 67 -13.58 -24.33 1.18
C TYR A 67 -14.70 -24.24 0.17
#